data_AF-A0A950DM69-F1
#
_entry.id   AF-A0A950DM69-F1
#
_cell.length_a   1.000
_cell.length_b   1.000
_cell.length_c   1.000
_cell.angle_alpha   90.00
_cell.angle_beta   90.00
_cell.angle_gamma   90.00
#
_symmetry.space_group_name_H-M   'P 1'
#
loop_
_entity.id
_entity.type
_entity.pdbx_description
1 polymer ?
#
loop_
_entity_poly.entity_id
_entity_poly.type
_entity_poly.pdbx_seq_one_letter_code
_entity_poly.pdbx_strand_id
1 'polypeptide(L)'
;EGFIYYVSQEGVTGERETLSQTIGEHVAIIREETDLPVAVGFGISTAAQAGQVASFADAVVVGSAIVRRIGKFGQDEELPRRIQEFVEPLVRAVKAGRRNGLKSVSW
;
A
#
# COMPACT_ATOMS: atom_id res chain seq x y z
N GLU A 1 0.19 13.47 -16.60
CA GLU A 1 -0.15 12.04 -16.44
C GLU A 1 -0.48 11.76 -14.98
N GLY A 2 -1.30 10.75 -14.70
CA GLY A 2 -1.86 10.51 -13.37
C GLY A 2 -2.05 9.02 -13.07
N PHE A 3 -2.80 8.70 -12.03
CA PHE A 3 -3.12 7.33 -11.62
C PHE A 3 -4.54 7.29 -11.02
N ILE A 4 -5.12 6.09 -10.97
CA ILE A 4 -6.37 5.83 -10.25
C ILE A 4 -6.02 5.47 -8.82
N TYR A 5 -6.52 6.23 -7.85
CA TYR A 5 -6.42 5.87 -6.44
C TYR A 5 -7.64 5.05 -6.01
N TYR A 6 -7.48 3.73 -5.98
CA TYR A 6 -8.50 2.81 -5.50
C TYR A 6 -8.42 2.66 -3.97
N VAL A 7 -9.46 3.10 -3.30
CA VAL A 7 -9.62 3.08 -1.83
C VAL A 7 -11.06 2.67 -1.50
N SER A 8 -11.24 1.86 -0.44
CA SER A 8 -12.57 1.61 0.14
C SER A 8 -12.66 2.16 1.56
N GLN A 9 -13.86 2.62 1.91
CA GLN A 9 -14.24 3.07 3.26
C GLN A 9 -14.64 1.93 4.20
N GLU A 10 -14.72 0.68 3.74
CA GLU A 10 -15.16 -0.42 4.61
C GLU A 10 -14.06 -0.88 5.58
N GLY A 11 -13.94 -0.19 6.72
CA GLY A 11 -13.15 -0.70 7.85
C GLY A 11 -12.66 0.30 8.88
N VAL A 12 -13.55 1.09 9.49
CA VAL A 12 -13.28 1.75 10.80
C VAL A 12 -13.42 0.79 11.99
N THR A 13 -13.50 -0.52 11.77
CA THR A 13 -13.59 -1.51 12.85
C THR A 13 -12.58 -2.63 12.67
N GLY A 14 -11.46 -2.50 13.39
CA GLY A 14 -10.50 -3.58 13.63
C GLY A 14 -9.51 -3.80 12.49
N GLU A 15 -8.23 -3.78 12.85
CA GLU A 15 -7.13 -4.21 12.00
C GLU A 15 -7.42 -5.60 11.44
N ARG A 16 -7.99 -5.71 10.23
CA ARG A 16 -8.08 -6.99 9.55
C ARG A 16 -6.66 -7.41 9.19
N GLU A 17 -6.19 -8.50 9.80
CA GLU A 17 -4.87 -9.07 9.50
C GLU A 17 -4.75 -9.45 8.01
N THR A 18 -5.88 -9.81 7.39
CA THR A 18 -5.96 -10.26 5.99
C THR A 18 -6.68 -9.25 5.09
N LEU A 19 -6.06 -8.89 3.97
CA LEU A 19 -6.69 -8.12 2.91
C LEU A 19 -7.77 -8.94 2.21
N SER A 20 -8.89 -8.30 1.84
CA SER A 20 -9.97 -8.96 1.10
C SER A 20 -9.50 -9.38 -0.30
N GLN A 21 -9.84 -10.60 -0.71
CA GLN A 21 -9.56 -11.10 -2.07
C GLN A 21 -10.25 -10.25 -3.15
N THR A 22 -11.39 -9.63 -2.80
CA THR A 22 -12.16 -8.74 -3.69
C THR A 22 -11.38 -7.51 -4.15
N ILE A 23 -10.32 -7.10 -3.44
CA ILE A 23 -9.50 -5.95 -3.85
C ILE A 23 -8.81 -6.24 -5.18
N GLY A 24 -8.26 -7.44 -5.35
CA GLY A 24 -7.57 -7.84 -6.59
C GLY A 24 -8.54 -7.91 -7.78
N GLU A 25 -9.73 -8.43 -7.56
CA GLU A 25 -10.80 -8.52 -8.57
C GLU A 25 -11.21 -7.14 -9.07
N HIS A 26 -11.43 -6.18 -8.16
CA HIS A 26 -11.78 -4.81 -8.55
C HIS A 26 -10.63 -4.08 -9.25
N VAL A 27 -9.38 -4.33 -8.85
CA VAL A 27 -8.22 -3.78 -9.57
C VAL A 27 -8.15 -4.33 -11.00
N ALA A 28 -8.48 -5.62 -11.21
CA ALA A 28 -8.55 -6.21 -12.55
C ALA A 28 -9.64 -5.53 -13.40
N ILE A 29 -10.84 -5.33 -12.85
CA ILE A 29 -11.94 -4.64 -13.56
C ILE A 29 -11.53 -3.21 -13.94
N ILE A 30 -10.92 -2.44 -13.03
CA ILE A 30 -10.47 -1.07 -13.32
C ILE A 30 -9.48 -1.05 -14.50
N ARG A 31 -8.57 -2.03 -14.57
CA ARG A 31 -7.57 -2.15 -15.64
C ARG A 31 -8.17 -2.49 -17.01
N GLU A 32 -9.36 -3.08 -17.06
CA GLU A 32 -10.05 -3.34 -18.32
C GLU A 32 -10.57 -2.03 -18.96
N GLU A 33 -10.79 -1.00 -18.15
CA GLU A 33 -11.36 0.29 -18.57
C GLU A 33 -10.31 1.39 -18.82
N THR A 34 -9.04 1.16 -18.42
CA THR A 34 -7.99 2.18 -18.51
C THR A 34 -6.57 1.64 -18.45
N ASP A 35 -5.66 2.32 -19.14
CA ASP A 35 -4.21 2.09 -19.03
C ASP A 35 -3.54 2.86 -17.88
N LEU A 36 -4.29 3.67 -17.12
CA LEU A 36 -3.74 4.42 -16.00
C LEU A 36 -3.29 3.47 -14.88
N PRO A 37 -2.14 3.71 -14.23
CA PRO A 37 -1.71 2.94 -13.07
C PRO A 37 -2.77 2.96 -11.95
N VAL A 38 -2.94 1.84 -11.25
CA VAL A 38 -3.86 1.72 -10.10
C VAL A 38 -3.07 1.65 -8.80
N ALA A 39 -3.26 2.66 -7.94
CA ALA A 39 -2.74 2.70 -6.59
C ALA A 39 -3.80 2.22 -5.60
N VAL A 40 -3.41 1.40 -4.62
CA VAL A 40 -4.34 0.83 -3.62
C VAL A 40 -3.97 1.28 -2.21
N GLY A 41 -4.96 1.78 -1.45
CA GLY A 41 -4.78 2.25 -0.07
C GLY A 41 -5.89 1.79 0.86
N PHE A 42 -5.77 0.60 1.44
CA PHE A 42 -6.82 -0.04 2.27
C PHE A 42 -6.36 -0.23 3.73
N GLY A 43 -5.72 0.79 4.32
CA GLY A 43 -5.25 0.69 5.72
C GLY A 43 -4.03 -0.21 5.90
N ILE A 44 -3.21 -0.34 4.87
CA ILE A 44 -2.00 -1.16 4.84
C ILE A 44 -1.05 -0.71 5.95
N SER A 45 -0.58 -1.67 6.74
CA SER A 45 0.27 -1.39 7.91
C SER A 45 1.39 -2.40 8.12
N THR A 46 1.41 -3.50 7.36
CA THR A 46 2.43 -4.56 7.45
C THR A 46 3.08 -4.84 6.10
N ALA A 47 4.30 -5.40 6.14
CA ALA A 47 5.03 -5.77 4.93
C ALA A 47 4.32 -6.88 4.14
N ALA A 48 3.69 -7.84 4.83
CA ALA A 48 2.90 -8.89 4.20
C ALA A 48 1.73 -8.31 3.40
N GLN A 49 0.96 -7.37 3.99
CA GLN A 49 -0.12 -6.67 3.30
C GLN A 49 0.41 -5.89 2.09
N ALA A 50 1.51 -5.14 2.25
CA ALA A 50 2.09 -4.37 1.16
C ALA A 50 2.56 -5.26 -0.01
N GLY A 51 3.18 -6.40 0.29
CA GLY A 51 3.59 -7.39 -0.71
C GLY A 51 2.41 -8.04 -1.42
N GLN A 52 1.35 -8.38 -0.69
CA GLN A 52 0.12 -8.92 -1.26
C GLN A 52 -0.53 -7.91 -2.22
N VAL A 53 -0.65 -6.64 -1.84
CA VAL A 53 -1.21 -5.61 -2.75
C VAL A 53 -0.33 -5.41 -3.98
N ALA A 54 0.99 -5.40 -3.80
CA ALA A 54 1.93 -5.25 -4.90
C ALA A 54 1.90 -6.40 -5.92
N SER A 55 1.25 -7.54 -5.61
CA SER A 55 1.08 -8.62 -6.58
C SER A 55 -0.06 -8.39 -7.57
N PHE A 56 -0.94 -7.41 -7.33
CA PHE A 56 -2.06 -7.10 -8.22
C PHE A 56 -2.27 -5.60 -8.52
N ALA A 57 -1.61 -4.69 -7.80
CA ALA A 57 -1.69 -3.24 -8.02
C ALA A 57 -0.34 -2.64 -8.46
N ASP A 58 -0.39 -1.49 -9.13
CA ASP A 58 0.82 -0.79 -9.58
C ASP A 58 1.49 -0.03 -8.43
N ALA A 59 0.69 0.47 -7.47
CA ALA A 59 1.21 1.20 -6.32
C ALA A 59 0.46 0.85 -5.03
N VAL A 60 1.16 1.04 -3.91
CA VAL A 60 0.69 0.74 -2.56
C VAL A 60 0.75 2.02 -1.73
N VAL A 61 -0.37 2.42 -1.13
CA VAL A 61 -0.47 3.64 -0.32
C VAL A 61 -0.55 3.30 1.17
N VAL A 62 0.36 3.88 1.96
CA VAL A 62 0.48 3.66 3.40
C VAL A 62 0.42 5.01 4.12
N GLY A 63 -0.78 5.47 4.49
CA GLY A 63 -0.99 6.75 5.16
C GLY A 63 -1.13 6.61 6.67
N SER A 64 -2.27 6.06 7.12
CA SER A 64 -2.66 6.03 8.53
C SER A 64 -1.63 5.38 9.45
N ALA A 65 -0.93 4.35 8.99
CA ALA A 65 0.10 3.67 9.78
C ALA A 65 1.35 4.55 10.02
N ILE A 66 1.70 5.43 9.07
CA ILE A 66 2.79 6.41 9.22
C ILE A 66 2.31 7.54 10.14
N VAL A 67 1.13 8.11 9.88
CA VAL A 67 0.57 9.19 10.70
C VAL A 67 0.40 8.78 12.16
N ARG A 68 -0.07 7.55 12.45
CA ARG A 68 -0.16 7.02 13.82
C ARG A 68 1.19 6.99 14.53
N ARG A 69 2.27 6.64 13.82
CA ARG A 69 3.64 6.61 14.38
C ARG A 69 4.17 8.02 14.62
N ILE A 70 3.94 8.94 13.69
CA ILE A 70 4.26 10.36 13.88
C ILE A 70 3.52 10.91 15.11
N GLY A 71 2.22 10.62 15.25
CA GLY A 71 1.44 11.04 16.41
C GLY A 71 1.95 10.45 17.73
N LYS A 72 2.49 9.22 17.72
CA LYS A 72 3.04 8.56 18.91
C LYS A 72 4.45 9.02 19.29
N PHE A 73 5.28 9.33 18.31
CA PHE A 73 6.72 9.60 18.48
C PHE A 73 7.14 11.00 18.03
N GLY A 74 6.18 11.93 17.85
CA GLY A 74 6.41 13.21 17.18
C GLY A 74 7.44 14.15 17.84
N GLN A 75 7.74 13.95 19.11
CA GLN A 75 8.75 14.71 19.87
C GLN A 75 10.07 13.94 20.04
N ASP A 76 10.16 12.72 19.53
CA ASP A 76 11.38 11.92 19.57
C ASP A 76 12.35 12.40 18.48
N GLU A 77 13.58 12.74 18.84
CA GLU A 77 14.63 13.12 17.89
C GLU A 77 14.94 11.98 16.90
N GLU A 78 14.69 10.73 17.30
CA GLU A 78 14.83 9.54 16.45
C GLU A 78 13.60 9.27 15.57
N LEU A 79 12.61 10.17 15.52
CA LEU A 79 11.40 10.01 14.68
C LEU A 79 11.75 9.65 13.23
N PRO A 80 12.67 10.34 12.53
CA PRO A 80 13.02 9.98 11.15
C PRO A 80 13.49 8.53 11.03
N ARG A 81 14.35 8.08 11.97
CA ARG A 81 14.86 6.70 12.01
C ARG A 81 13.74 5.70 12.27
N ARG A 82 12.85 5.96 13.22
CA ARG A 82 11.70 5.09 13.52
C ARG A 82 10.77 4.93 12.32
N ILE A 83 10.54 6.01 11.57
CA ILE A 83 9.73 5.98 10.35
C ILE A 83 10.46 5.20 9.25
N GLN A 84 11.77 5.40 9.09
CA GLN A 84 12.57 4.61 8.15
C GLN A 84 12.51 3.11 8.47
N GLU A 85 12.76 2.72 9.73
CA GLU A 85 12.71 1.33 10.20
C GLU A 85 11.32 0.69 9.97
N PHE A 86 10.25 1.49 10.05
CA PHE A 86 8.90 1.03 9.71
C PHE A 86 8.67 0.88 8.20
N VAL A 87 9.11 1.84 7.39
CA VAL A 87 8.83 1.90 5.94
C VAL A 87 9.71 0.94 5.14
N GLU A 88 10.96 0.72 5.57
CA GLU A 88 11.91 -0.13 4.87
C GLU A 88 11.39 -1.55 4.55
N PRO A 89 10.83 -2.32 5.49
CA PRO A 89 10.28 -3.64 5.18
C PRO A 89 9.07 -3.57 4.24
N LEU A 90 8.28 -2.49 4.27
CA LEU A 90 7.17 -2.29 3.33
C LEU A 90 7.69 -2.12 1.90
N VAL A 91 8.70 -1.27 1.72
CA VAL A 91 9.33 -1.02 0.41
C VAL A 91 9.95 -2.31 -0.13
N ARG A 92 10.65 -3.08 0.73
CA ARG A 92 11.22 -4.38 0.34
C ARG A 92 10.14 -5.35 -0.14
N ALA A 93 9.02 -5.44 0.58
CA ALA A 93 7.91 -6.32 0.21
C ALA A 93 7.25 -5.89 -1.12
N VAL A 94 7.05 -4.59 -1.35
CA VAL A 94 6.50 -4.08 -2.62
C VAL A 94 7.44 -4.40 -3.79
N LYS A 95 8.74 -4.19 -3.62
CA LYS A 95 9.75 -4.54 -4.65
C LYS A 95 9.78 -6.04 -4.94
N ALA A 96 9.62 -6.88 -3.93
CA ALA A 96 9.57 -8.33 -4.09
C ALA A 96 8.29 -8.79 -4.82
N GLY A 97 7.12 -8.20 -4.48
CA GLY A 97 5.82 -8.53 -5.09
C GLY A 97 5.73 -8.16 -6.58
N ARG A 98 6.36 -7.04 -6.99
CA ARG A 98 6.36 -6.57 -8.39
C ARG A 98 7.05 -7.51 -9.40
N ARG A 99 7.94 -8.42 -8.96
CA ARG A 99 8.66 -9.33 -9.89
C ARG A 99 7.77 -10.36 -10.59
N ASN A 100 6.49 -10.48 -10.21
CA ASN A 100 5.57 -11.49 -10.74
C ASN A 100 4.68 -10.99 -11.91
N GLY A 101 5.13 -10.02 -12.71
CA GLY A 101 4.53 -9.73 -14.03
C GLY A 101 3.81 -8.38 -14.18
N LEU A 102 3.95 -7.47 -13.22
CA LEU A 102 3.40 -6.11 -13.33
C LEU A 102 4.43 -5.14 -13.89
N LYS A 103 4.00 -4.31 -14.86
CA LYS A 103 4.86 -3.28 -15.48
C LYS A 103 5.44 -2.37 -14.38
N SER A 104 6.75 -2.20 -14.39
CA SER A 104 7.40 -1.22 -13.52
C SER A 104 6.95 0.17 -13.97
N VAL A 105 6.18 0.86 -13.13
CA VAL A 105 5.85 2.27 -13.36
C VAL A 105 7.07 3.10 -12.95
N SER A 106 7.75 3.68 -13.94
CA SER A 106 8.77 4.72 -13.75
C SER A 106 8.06 6.06 -13.62
N TRP A 107 8.17 6.68 -12.44
CA TRP A 107 7.81 8.08 -12.23
C TRP A 107 9.05 8.94 -12.39
#